data_AF-A0A834FQX7-F1
#
_entry.id   AF-A0A834FQX7-F1
#
_cell.length_a   1.000
_cell.length_b   1.000
_cell.length_c   1.000
_cell.angle_alpha   90.00
_cell.angle_beta   90.00
_cell.angle_gamma   90.00
#
_symmetry.space_group_name_H-M   'P 1'
#
loop_
_entity.id
_entity.type
_entity.pdbx_description
1 polymer ?
#
loop_
_entity_poly.entity_id
_entity_poly.type
_entity_poly.pdbx_seq_one_letter_code
_entity_poly.pdbx_strand_id
1 'polypeptide(L)'
;MTTNATYKSFSSVVINAEVGLHVGLYGINVTLKGNPVVQFNETINYNEMFSWQDLTEEEYEEALEKGLPNPILYIVEKFTLHSPCGLIFQYRYSGRFASATLWTAFCSWLLSNILFSMPVILYAGYMMIVTAGFIFFSMASFSTIMNVPQCVFAIGTDSVLTEYSHSFWLALATGVLCTVIGTVVVTLNFLIPEKMKAAFSVGVDGCEDEDIFYGEGYLNSVFLDGAHSPLSLRVKEVSL
;
A
#
# COMPACT_ATOMS: atom_id res chain seq x y z
N MET A 1 18.06 15.55 -12.99
CA MET A 1 18.29 16.17 -14.32
C MET A 1 19.10 17.44 -14.13
N THR A 2 20.19 17.64 -14.86
CA THR A 2 21.04 18.85 -14.76
C THR A 2 20.56 19.93 -15.71
N THR A 3 20.20 21.10 -15.21
CA THR A 3 19.74 22.22 -16.02
C THR A 3 20.33 23.54 -15.54
N ASN A 4 20.35 24.53 -16.44
CA ASN A 4 20.71 25.90 -16.11
C ASN A 4 19.46 26.66 -15.71
N ALA A 5 19.39 27.11 -14.46
CA ALA A 5 18.21 27.77 -13.92
C ALA A 5 18.55 29.08 -13.21
N THR A 6 17.62 30.03 -13.22
CA THR A 6 17.77 31.26 -12.43
C THR A 6 17.67 30.92 -10.94
N TYR A 7 18.61 31.40 -10.15
CA TYR A 7 18.74 30.94 -8.77
C TYR A 7 17.85 31.70 -7.78
N LYS A 8 17.99 33.03 -7.71
CA LYS A 8 17.32 33.88 -6.71
C LYS A 8 16.83 35.19 -7.31
N SER A 9 15.78 35.74 -6.71
CA SER A 9 15.27 37.07 -7.02
C SER A 9 16.35 38.15 -6.83
N PHE A 10 16.28 39.22 -7.63
CA PHE A 10 17.26 40.32 -7.65
C PHE A 10 18.70 39.93 -8.01
N SER A 11 18.90 38.74 -8.60
CA SER A 11 20.16 38.30 -9.18
C SER A 11 19.93 37.76 -10.59
N SER A 12 20.77 38.18 -11.54
CA SER A 12 20.77 37.61 -12.90
C SER A 12 21.63 36.35 -13.02
N VAL A 13 22.08 35.80 -11.88
CA VAL A 13 22.94 34.61 -11.84
C VAL A 13 22.15 33.36 -12.19
N VAL A 14 22.68 32.62 -13.16
CA VAL A 14 22.19 31.31 -13.56
C VAL A 14 23.11 30.26 -12.96
N ILE A 15 22.53 29.28 -12.28
CA ILE A 15 23.26 28.16 -11.67
C ILE A 15 23.12 26.92 -12.54
N ASN A 16 24.18 26.12 -12.59
CA ASN A 16 24.10 24.77 -13.14
C ASN A 16 23.74 23.82 -12.01
N ALA A 17 22.50 23.35 -11.96
CA ALA A 17 22.01 22.53 -10.87
C ALA A 17 21.24 21.32 -11.35
N GLU A 18 21.38 20.23 -10.61
CA GLU A 18 20.51 19.09 -10.71
C GLU A 18 19.22 19.36 -9.94
N VAL A 19 18.11 19.37 -10.67
CA VAL A 19 16.76 19.44 -10.11
C VAL A 19 16.16 18.03 -10.11
N GLY A 20 15.60 17.65 -8.97
CA GLY A 20 14.90 16.39 -8.75
C GLY A 20 13.54 16.64 -8.13
N LEU A 21 12.52 15.95 -8.67
CA LEU A 21 11.16 15.95 -8.14
C LEU A 21 10.83 14.51 -7.72
N HIS A 22 10.64 14.30 -6.43
CA HIS A 22 10.26 13.02 -5.86
C HIS A 22 8.83 13.10 -5.36
N VAL A 23 7.91 12.48 -6.09
CA VAL A 23 6.49 12.45 -5.72
C VAL A 23 6.21 11.21 -4.89
N GLY A 24 5.78 11.41 -3.65
CA GLY A 24 5.38 10.36 -2.72
C GLY A 24 3.86 10.26 -2.53
N LEU A 25 3.46 9.30 -1.69
CA LEU A 25 2.04 9.10 -1.33
C LEU A 25 1.50 10.23 -0.43
N TYR A 26 2.37 10.83 0.39
CA TYR A 26 2.01 11.85 1.38
C TYR A 26 2.38 13.28 0.98
N GLY A 27 3.33 13.46 0.05
CA GLY A 27 3.77 14.78 -0.39
C GLY A 27 4.77 14.69 -1.53
N ILE A 28 5.35 15.84 -1.88
CA ILE A 28 6.46 15.96 -2.81
C ILE A 28 7.74 16.34 -2.06
N ASN A 29 8.87 15.89 -2.58
CA ASN A 29 10.17 16.35 -2.15
C ASN A 29 10.92 16.90 -3.38
N VAL A 30 11.39 18.14 -3.27
CA VAL A 30 12.08 18.86 -4.35
C VAL A 30 13.53 19.06 -3.94
N THR A 31 14.43 18.50 -4.73
CA THR A 31 15.88 18.61 -4.52
C THR A 31 16.49 19.56 -5.53
N LEU A 32 17.35 20.47 -5.07
CA LEU A 32 18.15 21.35 -5.92
C LEU A 32 19.61 21.26 -5.49
N LYS A 33 20.44 20.64 -6.33
CA LYS A 33 21.86 20.39 -6.03
C LYS A 33 22.76 21.00 -7.08
N GLY A 34 23.65 21.91 -6.70
CA GLY A 34 24.61 22.51 -7.64
C GLY A 34 25.61 21.48 -8.20
N ASN A 35 26.00 21.66 -9.46
CA ASN A 35 27.11 20.94 -10.09
C ASN A 35 28.17 21.93 -10.64
N PRO A 36 29.23 22.26 -9.87
CA PRO A 36 29.60 21.77 -8.54
C PRO A 36 28.69 22.32 -7.41
N VAL A 37 28.75 21.72 -6.22
CA VAL A 37 27.85 22.06 -5.09
C VAL A 37 28.04 23.50 -4.60
N VAL A 38 29.28 24.01 -4.61
CA VAL A 38 29.58 25.40 -4.26
C VAL A 38 29.67 26.21 -5.55
N GLN A 39 28.74 27.13 -5.75
CA GLN A 39 28.73 28.08 -6.86
C GLN A 39 28.47 29.47 -6.31
N PHE A 40 29.15 30.48 -6.87
CA PHE A 40 28.97 31.88 -6.45
C PHE A 40 29.10 32.11 -4.95
N ASN A 41 30.05 31.42 -4.30
CA ASN A 41 30.29 31.42 -2.85
C ASN A 41 29.10 30.95 -1.98
N GLU A 42 28.13 30.26 -2.57
CA GLU A 42 26.99 29.67 -1.87
C GLU A 42 26.97 28.14 -2.06
N THR A 43 26.51 27.43 -1.05
CA THR A 43 26.36 25.97 -1.06
C THR A 43 24.96 25.62 -1.52
N ILE A 44 24.83 25.11 -2.74
CA ILE A 44 23.54 24.78 -3.35
C ILE A 44 23.26 23.29 -3.12
N ASN A 45 22.55 22.99 -2.04
CA ASN A 45 22.11 21.62 -1.71
C ASN A 45 20.81 21.66 -0.90
N TYR A 46 19.70 21.92 -1.58
CA TYR A 46 18.37 22.02 -0.98
C TYR A 46 17.60 20.71 -1.14
N ASN A 47 16.80 20.38 -0.14
CA ASN A 47 15.95 19.19 -0.08
C ASN A 47 14.68 19.55 0.71
N GLU A 48 13.72 20.16 0.02
CA GLU A 48 12.49 20.70 0.62
C GLU A 48 11.32 19.74 0.42
N MET A 49 10.62 19.42 1.50
CA MET A 49 9.48 18.51 1.49
C MET A 49 8.18 19.29 1.73
N PHE A 50 7.19 19.07 0.87
CA PHE A 50 5.87 19.67 0.94
C PHE A 50 4.80 18.58 1.03
N SER A 51 3.95 18.65 2.04
CA SER A 51 2.91 17.64 2.34
C SER A 51 1.64 17.91 1.55
N TRP A 52 0.92 16.88 1.09
CA TRP A 52 -0.38 17.07 0.42
C TRP A 52 -1.47 17.64 1.34
N GLN A 53 -1.31 17.47 2.65
CA GLN A 53 -2.24 18.01 3.64
C GLN A 53 -2.00 19.51 3.85
N ASP A 54 -0.72 19.90 3.79
CA ASP A 54 -0.21 21.21 4.15
C ASP A 54 0.20 22.06 2.94
N LEU A 55 0.12 21.52 1.72
CA LEU A 55 0.09 22.22 0.42
C LEU A 55 -1.18 23.06 0.26
N THR A 56 -1.53 23.78 1.32
CA THR A 56 -2.36 24.97 1.33
C THR A 56 -1.54 26.14 0.81
N GLU A 57 -2.21 27.23 0.48
CA GLU A 57 -1.52 28.46 0.06
C GLU A 57 -0.55 28.96 1.15
N GLU A 58 -0.83 28.66 2.43
CA GLU A 58 -0.03 29.11 3.57
C GLU A 58 1.41 28.55 3.57
N GLU A 59 1.62 27.25 3.31
CA GLU A 59 2.97 26.67 3.30
C GLU A 59 3.77 27.15 2.07
N TYR A 60 3.08 27.41 0.96
CA TYR A 60 3.69 28.05 -0.21
C TYR A 60 4.03 29.52 0.05
N GLU A 61 3.17 30.27 0.74
CA GLU A 61 3.47 31.64 1.19
C GLU A 61 4.66 31.66 2.14
N GLU A 62 4.74 30.74 3.10
CA GLU A 62 5.90 30.63 3.99
C GLU A 62 7.19 30.30 3.21
N ALA A 63 7.11 29.44 2.19
CA ALA A 63 8.22 29.16 1.28
C ALA A 63 8.67 30.39 0.48
N LEU A 64 7.73 31.24 0.06
CA LEU A 64 7.99 32.51 -0.60
C LEU A 64 8.63 33.52 0.37
N GLU A 65 8.12 33.63 1.60
CA GLU A 65 8.66 34.51 2.64
C GLU A 65 10.07 34.12 3.07
N LYS A 66 10.35 32.81 3.15
CA LYS A 66 11.70 32.26 3.38
C LYS A 66 12.66 32.57 2.23
N GLY A 67 12.16 32.89 1.04
CA GLY A 67 12.97 33.21 -0.13
C GLY A 67 13.68 32.00 -0.73
N LEU A 68 12.98 30.86 -0.82
CA LEU A 68 13.53 29.65 -1.46
C LEU A 68 13.95 29.92 -2.92
N PRO A 69 14.92 29.15 -3.45
CA PRO A 69 15.36 29.29 -4.84
C PRO A 69 14.20 29.17 -5.85
N ASN A 70 14.26 29.98 -6.91
CA ASN A 70 13.21 30.04 -7.94
C ASN A 70 12.83 28.66 -8.54
N PRO A 71 13.77 27.72 -8.80
CA PRO A 71 13.39 26.43 -9.39
C PRO A 71 12.52 25.58 -8.45
N ILE A 72 12.73 25.70 -7.14
CA ILE A 72 11.92 24.99 -6.13
C ILE A 72 10.52 25.60 -6.10
N LEU A 73 10.43 26.93 -5.98
CA LEU A 73 9.16 27.65 -5.97
C LEU A 73 8.34 27.39 -7.23
N TYR A 74 8.97 27.36 -8.41
CA TYR A 74 8.32 27.05 -9.67
C TYR A 74 7.68 25.66 -9.68
N ILE A 75 8.37 24.64 -9.16
CA ILE A 75 7.84 23.29 -9.09
C ILE A 75 6.65 23.24 -8.11
N VAL A 76 6.82 23.82 -6.92
CA VAL A 76 5.79 23.82 -5.88
C VAL A 76 4.53 24.54 -6.35
N GLU A 77 4.68 25.66 -7.06
CA GLU A 77 3.56 26.42 -7.64
C GLU A 77 2.68 25.54 -8.55
N LYS A 78 3.26 24.61 -9.30
CA LYS A 78 2.50 23.66 -10.15
C LYS A 78 1.67 22.66 -9.37
N PHE A 79 1.97 22.45 -8.09
CA PHE A 79 1.21 21.59 -7.18
C PHE A 79 0.29 22.40 -6.25
N THR A 80 0.11 23.69 -6.48
CA THR A 80 -0.89 24.49 -5.74
C THR A 80 -2.31 24.25 -6.25
N LEU A 81 -3.31 24.53 -5.41
CA LEU A 81 -4.74 24.39 -5.72
C LEU A 81 -5.19 25.30 -6.87
N HIS A 82 -4.57 26.47 -7.02
CA HIS A 82 -4.89 27.44 -8.06
C HIS A 82 -4.14 27.22 -9.37
N SER A 83 -3.25 26.22 -9.43
CA SER A 83 -2.52 25.90 -10.65
C SER A 83 -3.48 25.45 -11.75
N PRO A 84 -3.30 25.91 -13.01
CA PRO A 84 -4.15 25.52 -14.14
C PRO A 84 -4.05 24.03 -14.48
N CYS A 85 -3.06 23.33 -13.91
CA CYS A 85 -2.79 21.93 -14.20
C CYS A 85 -3.57 20.95 -13.33
N GLY A 86 -4.07 21.39 -12.17
CA GLY A 86 -4.87 20.55 -11.27
C GLY A 86 -4.17 19.27 -10.78
N LEU A 87 -2.84 19.17 -10.88
CA LEU A 87 -2.05 17.98 -10.53
C LEU A 87 -2.26 17.57 -9.06
N ILE A 88 -2.39 18.56 -8.18
CA ILE A 88 -2.56 18.38 -6.75
C ILE A 88 -3.71 17.45 -6.40
N PHE A 89 -4.87 17.59 -7.05
CA PHE A 89 -6.03 16.76 -6.76
C PHE A 89 -5.75 15.30 -7.13
N GLN A 90 -5.17 15.06 -8.31
CA GLN A 90 -4.94 13.70 -8.79
C GLN A 90 -3.93 12.96 -7.91
N TYR A 91 -2.80 13.61 -7.59
CA TYR A 91 -1.79 13.03 -6.71
C TYR A 91 -2.28 12.86 -5.27
N ARG A 92 -3.03 13.83 -4.74
CA ARG A 92 -3.59 13.75 -3.38
C ARG A 92 -4.63 12.65 -3.24
N TYR A 93 -5.58 12.52 -4.17
CA TYR A 93 -6.59 11.47 -4.09
C TYR A 93 -5.98 10.09 -4.28
N SER A 94 -5.20 9.90 -5.34
CA SER A 94 -4.60 8.60 -5.59
C SER A 94 -3.59 8.21 -4.52
N GLY A 95 -2.76 9.15 -4.02
CA GLY A 95 -1.85 8.92 -2.91
C GLY A 95 -2.57 8.46 -1.64
N ARG A 96 -3.74 9.04 -1.32
CA ARG A 96 -4.58 8.59 -0.20
C ARG A 96 -5.16 7.20 -0.41
N PHE A 97 -5.67 6.90 -1.60
CA PHE A 97 -6.20 5.57 -1.92
C PHE A 97 -5.11 4.49 -1.91
N ALA A 98 -3.95 4.77 -2.50
CA ALA A 98 -2.78 3.91 -2.47
C ALA A 98 -2.29 3.68 -1.02
N SER A 99 -2.16 4.74 -0.22
CA SER A 99 -1.82 4.62 1.20
C SER A 99 -2.83 3.75 1.97
N ALA A 100 -4.14 4.00 1.81
CA ALA A 100 -5.17 3.23 2.48
C ALA A 100 -5.14 1.74 2.09
N THR A 101 -4.93 1.45 0.81
CA THR A 101 -4.89 0.08 0.27
C THR A 101 -3.62 -0.67 0.68
N LEU A 102 -2.48 0.03 0.81
CA LEU A 102 -1.26 -0.53 1.38
C LEU A 102 -1.39 -0.81 2.87
N TRP A 103 -2.06 0.05 3.64
CA TRP A 103 -2.36 -0.23 5.05
C TRP A 103 -3.28 -1.45 5.20
N THR A 104 -4.30 -1.60 4.35
CA THR A 104 -5.13 -2.82 4.35
C THR A 104 -4.36 -4.05 3.90
N ALA A 105 -3.42 -3.91 2.95
CA ALA A 105 -2.51 -4.98 2.56
C ALA A 105 -1.62 -5.40 3.74
N PHE A 106 -1.08 -4.44 4.49
CA PHE A 106 -0.26 -4.72 5.67
C PHE A 106 -1.06 -5.47 6.76
N CYS A 107 -2.29 -5.02 7.05
CA CYS A 107 -3.16 -5.71 8.01
C CYS A 107 -3.52 -7.13 7.55
N SER A 108 -3.86 -7.33 6.28
CA SER A 108 -4.16 -8.66 5.72
C SER A 108 -2.95 -9.58 5.68
N TRP A 109 -1.75 -9.04 5.44
CA TRP A 109 -0.50 -9.76 5.55
C TRP A 109 -0.23 -10.22 6.99
N LEU A 110 -0.40 -9.35 7.99
CA LEU A 110 -0.27 -9.72 9.40
C LEU A 110 -1.23 -10.85 9.78
N LEU A 111 -2.49 -10.75 9.38
CA LEU A 111 -3.49 -11.81 9.59
C LEU A 111 -3.07 -13.12 8.91
N SER A 112 -2.53 -13.06 7.69
CA SER A 112 -2.01 -14.24 6.98
C SER A 112 -0.87 -14.92 7.75
N ASN A 113 0.07 -14.17 8.33
CA ASN A 113 1.15 -14.73 9.16
C ASN A 113 0.64 -15.39 10.44
N ILE A 114 -0.37 -14.81 11.09
CA ILE A 114 -1.01 -15.42 12.27
C ILE A 114 -1.70 -16.73 11.87
N LEU A 115 -2.42 -16.73 10.74
CA LEU A 115 -3.07 -17.93 10.21
C LEU A 115 -2.08 -19.01 9.78
N PHE A 116 -0.88 -18.64 9.29
CA PHE A 116 0.21 -19.60 9.03
C PHE A 116 0.79 -20.22 10.30
N SER A 117 0.69 -19.52 11.44
CA SER A 117 1.13 -20.05 12.74
C SER A 117 0.13 -21.03 13.35
N MET A 118 -1.13 -20.96 12.92
CA MET A 118 -2.18 -21.93 13.26
C MET A 118 -2.23 -23.04 12.20
N PRO A 119 -2.78 -24.23 12.50
CA PRO A 119 -2.92 -25.33 11.53
C PRO A 119 -3.93 -25.04 10.39
N VAL A 120 -4.33 -23.79 10.19
CA VAL A 120 -5.41 -23.33 9.30
C VAL A 120 -4.82 -22.66 8.04
N ILE A 121 -3.99 -23.41 7.33
CA ILE A 121 -3.12 -22.93 6.22
C ILE A 121 -3.91 -22.46 4.99
N LEU A 122 -5.08 -23.05 4.75
CA LEU A 122 -5.94 -22.70 3.62
C LEU A 122 -6.37 -21.23 3.64
N TYR A 123 -6.82 -20.76 4.80
CA TYR A 123 -7.27 -19.38 4.98
C TYR A 123 -6.08 -18.42 4.97
N ALA A 124 -4.91 -18.84 5.45
CA ALA A 124 -3.67 -18.09 5.33
C ALA A 124 -3.31 -17.81 3.86
N GLY A 125 -3.41 -18.83 3.00
CA GLY A 125 -3.20 -18.72 1.56
C GLY A 125 -4.18 -17.76 0.87
N TYR A 126 -5.47 -17.85 1.19
CA TYR A 126 -6.46 -16.89 0.67
C TYR A 126 -6.17 -15.45 1.10
N MET A 127 -5.83 -15.23 2.38
CA MET A 127 -5.47 -13.91 2.88
C MET A 127 -4.18 -13.37 2.23
N MET A 128 -3.25 -14.24 1.84
CA MET A 128 -2.03 -13.86 1.12
C MET A 128 -2.33 -13.40 -0.33
N ILE A 129 -3.26 -14.07 -1.01
CA ILE A 129 -3.74 -13.64 -2.34
C ILE A 129 -4.49 -12.31 -2.23
N VAL A 130 -5.33 -12.14 -1.22
CA VAL A 130 -6.06 -10.88 -0.93
C VAL A 130 -5.07 -9.74 -0.69
N THR A 131 -4.02 -9.98 0.09
CA THR A 131 -2.92 -9.02 0.33
C THR A 131 -2.30 -8.57 -1.00
N ALA A 132 -1.96 -9.52 -1.87
CA ALA A 132 -1.41 -9.21 -3.20
C ALA A 132 -2.40 -8.38 -4.05
N GLY A 133 -3.69 -8.72 -4.01
CA GLY A 133 -4.75 -7.96 -4.68
C GLY A 133 -4.80 -6.49 -4.24
N PHE A 134 -4.68 -6.21 -2.94
CA PHE A 134 -4.61 -4.84 -2.44
C PHE A 134 -3.35 -4.10 -2.89
N ILE A 135 -2.20 -4.77 -2.95
CA ILE A 135 -0.95 -4.18 -3.48
C ILE A 135 -1.10 -3.84 -4.96
N PHE A 136 -1.66 -4.75 -5.78
CA PHE A 136 -1.94 -4.47 -7.19
C PHE A 136 -2.92 -3.32 -7.38
N PHE A 137 -3.97 -3.25 -6.57
CA PHE A 137 -4.94 -2.16 -6.62
C PHE A 137 -4.30 -0.82 -6.25
N SER A 138 -3.41 -0.79 -5.26
CA SER A 138 -2.61 0.41 -4.92
C SER A 138 -1.71 0.85 -6.08
N MET A 139 -1.10 -0.08 -6.81
CA MET A 139 -0.24 0.27 -7.95
C MET A 139 -1.06 0.75 -9.14
N ALA A 140 -2.20 0.11 -9.40
CA ALA A 140 -3.12 0.52 -10.44
C ALA A 140 -3.64 1.94 -10.19
N SER A 141 -4.05 2.25 -8.94
CA SER A 141 -4.52 3.59 -8.59
C SER A 141 -3.43 4.66 -8.74
N PHE A 142 -2.17 4.34 -8.45
CA PHE A 142 -1.06 5.28 -8.68
C PHE A 142 -0.72 5.43 -10.17
N SER A 143 -0.78 4.33 -10.93
CA SER A 143 -0.47 4.32 -12.37
C SER A 143 -1.49 5.08 -13.20
N THR A 144 -2.77 5.14 -12.79
CA THR A 144 -3.79 5.91 -13.53
C THR A 144 -3.49 7.41 -13.57
N ILE A 145 -2.73 7.94 -12.60
CA ILE A 145 -2.33 9.35 -12.54
C ILE A 145 -1.38 9.70 -13.70
N MET A 146 -0.40 8.84 -13.98
CA MET A 146 0.60 9.11 -15.03
C MET A 146 0.00 9.07 -16.44
N ASN A 147 -1.17 8.47 -16.62
CA ASN A 147 -1.85 8.35 -17.91
C ASN A 147 -2.72 9.57 -18.27
N VAL A 148 -2.89 10.52 -17.33
CA VAL A 148 -3.56 11.81 -17.58
C VAL A 148 -2.55 12.79 -18.20
N PRO A 149 -2.94 13.66 -19.17
CA PRO A 149 -2.05 14.65 -19.78
C PRO A 149 -1.29 15.44 -18.71
N GLN A 150 0.02 15.20 -18.66
CA GLN A 150 0.92 15.80 -17.68
C GLN A 150 1.15 17.27 -18.02
N CYS A 151 1.26 18.14 -17.01
CA CYS A 151 1.93 19.42 -17.20
C CYS A 151 3.35 19.21 -17.66
N VAL A 152 3.77 19.97 -18.67
CA VAL A 152 5.18 20.07 -19.01
C VAL A 152 5.84 21.00 -17.99
N PHE A 153 6.77 20.45 -17.20
CA PHE A 153 7.64 21.23 -16.33
C PHE A 153 8.84 21.71 -17.14
N ALA A 154 8.82 22.96 -17.59
CA ALA A 154 9.94 23.55 -18.34
C ALA A 154 10.81 24.37 -17.39
N ILE A 155 12.04 23.90 -17.12
CA ILE A 155 13.03 24.62 -16.31
C ILE A 155 14.19 24.97 -17.25
N GLY A 156 14.25 26.23 -17.66
CA GLY A 156 15.23 26.67 -18.67
C GLY A 156 14.90 26.10 -20.06
N THR A 157 15.86 25.41 -20.69
CA THR A 157 15.70 24.79 -22.02
C THR A 157 15.12 23.38 -21.97
N ASP A 158 14.91 22.87 -20.77
CA ASP A 158 14.87 21.44 -20.48
C ASP A 158 13.56 21.08 -19.79
N SER A 159 12.90 20.03 -20.25
CA SER A 159 11.62 19.56 -19.69
C SER A 159 11.84 18.39 -18.74
N VAL A 160 11.31 18.49 -17.51
CA VAL A 160 11.36 17.40 -16.53
C VAL A 160 10.24 16.40 -16.83
N LEU A 161 10.62 15.18 -17.20
CA LEU A 161 9.73 14.02 -17.30
C LEU A 161 9.78 13.24 -15.99
N THR A 162 8.61 12.83 -15.50
CA THR A 162 8.49 11.98 -14.31
C THR A 162 8.56 10.50 -14.72
N GLU A 163 9.40 9.75 -14.03
CA GLU A 163 9.55 8.30 -14.22
C GLU A 163 9.12 7.54 -12.95
N TYR A 164 8.73 6.27 -13.11
CA TYR A 164 8.40 5.42 -11.96
C TYR A 164 9.63 5.19 -11.07
N SER A 165 9.48 5.48 -9.78
CA SER A 165 10.54 5.28 -8.80
C SER A 165 10.80 3.81 -8.49
N HIS A 166 11.98 3.49 -7.94
CA HIS A 166 12.34 2.16 -7.47
C HIS A 166 11.34 1.58 -6.46
N SER A 167 10.72 2.41 -5.61
CA SER A 167 9.70 1.97 -4.65
C SER A 167 8.48 1.35 -5.34
N PHE A 168 8.11 1.83 -6.53
CA PHE A 168 7.01 1.28 -7.31
C PHE A 168 7.33 -0.14 -7.80
N TRP A 169 8.53 -0.34 -8.35
CA TRP A 169 9.00 -1.66 -8.80
C TRP A 169 9.15 -2.65 -7.64
N LEU A 170 9.56 -2.18 -6.46
CA LEU A 170 9.66 -2.99 -5.26
C LEU A 170 8.28 -3.44 -4.75
N ALA A 171 7.30 -2.55 -4.77
CA ALA A 171 5.92 -2.90 -4.46
C ALA A 171 5.37 -3.95 -5.44
N LEU A 172 5.68 -3.81 -6.74
CA LEU A 172 5.29 -4.78 -7.77
C LEU A 172 5.89 -6.16 -7.53
N ALA A 173 7.19 -6.22 -7.28
CA ALA A 173 7.89 -7.46 -6.94
C ALA A 173 7.29 -8.13 -5.69
N THR A 174 6.95 -7.33 -4.67
CA THR A 174 6.35 -7.82 -3.42
C THR A 174 4.95 -8.37 -3.65
N GLY A 175 4.11 -7.68 -4.43
CA GLY A 175 2.78 -8.16 -4.82
C GLY A 175 2.83 -9.49 -5.56
N VAL A 176 3.74 -9.61 -6.55
CA VAL A 176 3.96 -10.87 -7.29
C VAL A 176 4.40 -12.00 -6.36
N LEU A 177 5.34 -11.73 -5.45
CA LEU A 177 5.82 -12.73 -4.49
C LEU A 177 4.67 -13.22 -3.58
N CYS A 178 3.83 -12.30 -3.08
CA CYS A 178 2.65 -12.67 -2.29
C CYS A 178 1.65 -13.51 -3.08
N THR A 179 1.42 -13.22 -4.37
CA THR A 179 0.60 -14.06 -5.24
C THR A 179 1.18 -15.45 -5.40
N VAL A 180 2.48 -15.56 -5.69
CA VAL A 180 3.14 -16.86 -5.88
C VAL A 180 3.01 -17.71 -4.62
N ILE A 181 3.30 -17.16 -3.44
CA ILE A 181 3.17 -17.88 -2.17
C ILE A 181 1.71 -18.32 -1.95
N GLY A 182 0.76 -17.40 -2.12
CA GLY A 182 -0.67 -17.72 -1.96
C GLY A 182 -1.15 -18.81 -2.91
N THR A 183 -0.77 -18.75 -4.19
CA THR A 183 -1.12 -19.78 -5.19
C THR A 183 -0.49 -21.12 -4.85
N VAL A 184 0.79 -21.16 -4.47
CA VAL A 184 1.48 -22.41 -4.08
C VAL A 184 0.77 -23.07 -2.90
N VAL A 185 0.39 -22.30 -1.88
CA VAL A 185 -0.34 -22.82 -0.71
C VAL A 185 -1.70 -23.41 -1.11
N VAL A 186 -2.45 -22.73 -1.96
CA VAL A 186 -3.74 -23.22 -2.46
C VAL A 186 -3.56 -24.50 -3.27
N THR A 187 -2.59 -24.54 -4.19
CA THR A 187 -2.30 -25.72 -5.02
C THR A 187 -1.85 -26.91 -4.17
N LEU A 188 -1.00 -26.71 -3.17
CA LEU A 188 -0.56 -27.77 -2.25
C LEU A 188 -1.73 -28.35 -1.47
N ASN A 189 -2.68 -27.52 -1.04
CA ASN A 189 -3.88 -28.00 -0.39
C ASN A 189 -4.76 -28.87 -1.31
N PHE A 190 -4.89 -28.52 -2.59
CA PHE A 190 -5.65 -29.33 -3.55
C PHE A 190 -4.96 -30.66 -3.88
N LEU A 191 -3.63 -30.67 -3.98
CA LEU A 191 -2.89 -31.85 -4.40
C LEU A 191 -2.65 -32.84 -3.26
N ILE A 192 -2.42 -32.36 -2.03
CA ILE A 192 -2.03 -33.22 -0.91
C ILE A 192 -2.62 -32.74 0.44
N PRO A 193 -3.96 -32.76 0.61
CA PRO A 193 -4.59 -32.32 1.85
C PRO A 193 -4.13 -33.17 3.05
N GLU A 194 -3.91 -34.47 2.83
CA GLU A 194 -3.52 -35.44 3.87
C GLU A 194 -2.09 -35.23 4.39
N LYS A 195 -1.12 -34.90 3.51
CA LYS A 195 0.27 -34.66 3.95
C LYS A 195 0.46 -33.28 4.57
N MET A 196 -0.34 -32.30 4.19
CA MET A 196 -0.36 -31.01 4.88
C MET A 196 -0.96 -31.14 6.28
N LYS A 197 -2.09 -31.85 6.43
CA LYS A 197 -2.64 -32.15 7.76
C LYS A 197 -1.60 -32.88 8.62
N ALA A 198 -0.96 -33.93 8.11
CA ALA A 198 0.06 -34.67 8.85
C ALA A 198 1.32 -33.85 9.19
N ALA A 199 1.86 -33.03 8.26
CA ALA A 199 3.08 -32.24 8.52
C ALA A 199 2.88 -31.15 9.59
N PHE A 200 1.64 -30.65 9.74
CA PHE A 200 1.30 -29.59 10.69
C PHE A 200 0.54 -30.09 11.92
N SER A 201 -0.05 -31.30 11.89
CA SER A 201 -0.62 -31.99 13.07
C SER A 201 0.44 -32.65 13.95
N VAL A 202 1.69 -32.78 13.49
CA VAL A 202 2.82 -33.32 14.27
C VAL A 202 3.18 -32.46 15.51
N GLY A 203 2.55 -31.30 15.70
CA GLY A 203 2.59 -30.52 16.94
C GLY A 203 1.38 -30.68 17.87
N VAL A 204 0.32 -31.36 17.43
CA VAL A 204 -0.94 -31.59 18.16
C VAL A 204 -1.25 -33.10 18.19
N ASP A 205 -0.22 -33.94 18.26
CA ASP A 205 -0.40 -35.36 18.58
C ASP A 205 -0.32 -35.56 20.10
N GLY A 206 -1.21 -34.85 20.78
CA GLY A 206 -1.40 -34.81 22.21
C GLY A 206 -2.84 -34.47 22.50
N CYS A 207 -3.72 -35.42 22.21
CA CYS A 207 -5.17 -35.42 22.43
C CYS A 207 -5.99 -34.65 21.38
N GLU A 208 -6.47 -35.37 20.36
CA GLU A 208 -7.90 -35.51 20.02
C GLU A 208 -8.01 -36.23 18.67
N ASP A 209 -7.70 -37.53 18.68
CA ASP A 209 -8.46 -38.45 17.84
C ASP A 209 -9.82 -38.60 18.51
N GLU A 210 -10.87 -38.10 17.86
CA GLU A 210 -12.12 -38.83 17.57
C GLU A 210 -13.27 -37.86 17.22
N ASP A 211 -13.74 -38.03 15.99
CA ASP A 211 -15.13 -37.92 15.56
C ASP A 211 -15.75 -36.56 15.18
N ILE A 212 -16.12 -36.52 13.90
CA ILE A 212 -17.22 -35.73 13.35
C ILE A 212 -18.50 -36.13 14.10
N PHE A 213 -18.78 -35.47 15.22
CA PHE A 213 -20.04 -35.61 15.93
C PHE A 213 -21.09 -34.71 15.26
N TYR A 214 -22.02 -35.30 14.52
CA TYR A 214 -23.31 -34.66 14.28
C TYR A 214 -23.88 -34.28 15.65
N GLY A 215 -24.14 -32.98 15.86
CA GLY A 215 -24.58 -32.44 17.15
C GLY A 215 -25.81 -33.16 17.70
N GLU A 216 -25.59 -34.15 18.56
CA GLU A 216 -26.60 -34.67 19.46
C GLU A 216 -26.68 -33.72 20.66
N GLY A 217 -27.62 -32.78 20.58
CA GLY A 217 -27.94 -31.89 21.69
C GLY A 217 -28.58 -32.68 22.81
N TYR A 218 -27.89 -32.83 23.94
CA TYR A 218 -28.48 -33.35 25.17
C TYR A 218 -29.50 -32.35 25.71
N LEU A 219 -30.79 -32.62 25.46
CA LEU A 219 -31.90 -31.88 26.03
C LEU A 219 -32.19 -32.43 27.43
N ASN A 220 -32.07 -31.57 28.45
CA ASN A 220 -32.31 -31.90 29.85
C ASN A 220 -33.77 -32.36 30.04
N SER A 221 -33.98 -33.58 30.52
CA SER A 221 -35.28 -34.24 30.64
C SER A 221 -36.25 -33.57 31.63
N VAL A 222 -35.79 -32.59 32.40
CA VAL A 222 -36.62 -31.77 33.29
C VAL A 222 -37.58 -30.84 32.53
N PHE A 223 -37.30 -30.51 31.26
CA PHE A 223 -38.16 -29.61 30.46
C PHE A 223 -39.26 -30.30 29.66
N LEU A 224 -39.35 -31.64 29.66
CA LEU A 224 -40.29 -32.39 28.83
C LEU A 224 -41.60 -32.80 29.54
N ASP A 225 -41.78 -32.51 30.83
CA ASP A 225 -42.98 -32.93 31.58
C ASP A 225 -44.20 -31.99 31.38
N GLY A 226 -44.18 -31.13 30.35
CA GLY A 226 -45.18 -30.07 30.16
C GLY A 226 -45.99 -30.09 28.87
N ALA A 227 -45.68 -30.94 27.89
CA ALA A 227 -46.33 -30.86 26.58
C ALA A 227 -46.80 -32.22 26.06
N HIS A 228 -48.05 -32.51 26.37
CA HIS A 228 -48.86 -33.55 25.76
C HIS A 228 -49.02 -33.29 24.25
N SER A 229 -48.45 -34.13 23.36
CA SER A 229 -49.07 -34.61 22.09
C SER A 229 -48.06 -35.33 21.16
N PRO A 230 -48.53 -36.26 20.31
CA PRO A 230 -47.76 -37.45 19.94
C PRO A 230 -47.15 -37.35 18.54
N LEU A 231 -45.88 -37.72 18.39
CA LEU A 231 -45.35 -38.11 17.09
C LEU A 231 -44.42 -39.31 17.28
N SER A 232 -45.00 -40.46 16.94
CA SER A 232 -44.42 -41.79 16.91
C SER A 232 -43.09 -41.81 16.17
N LEU A 233 -42.00 -42.14 16.87
CA LEU A 233 -40.78 -42.63 16.24
C LEU A 233 -40.31 -43.89 16.97
N ARG A 234 -40.23 -44.94 16.16
CA ARG A 234 -40.17 -46.35 16.47
C ARG A 234 -38.83 -46.69 17.14
N VAL A 235 -38.86 -46.99 18.45
CA VAL A 235 -37.74 -47.58 19.18
C VAL A 235 -37.58 -49.04 18.75
N LYS A 236 -36.37 -49.43 18.36
CA LYS A 236 -35.99 -50.84 18.22
C LYS A 236 -35.05 -51.15 19.37
N GLU A 237 -35.55 -51.88 20.35
CA GLU A 237 -34.74 -52.40 21.47
C GLU A 237 -33.66 -53.34 20.95
N VAL A 238 -32.46 -53.23 21.52
CA VAL A 238 -31.45 -54.29 21.48
C VAL A 238 -31.19 -54.71 22.92
N SER A 239 -31.60 -55.93 23.23
CA SER A 239 -31.31 -56.66 24.45
C SER A 239 -29.81 -57.00 24.53
N LEU A 240 -29.26 -56.85 25.75
CA LEU A 240 -27.94 -57.28 26.23
C LEU A 240 -27.23 -58.38 25.44
#